data_AF-A0A6N7MCY4-F1
#
_entry.id   AF-A0A6N7MCY4-F1
#
_cell.length_a   1.000
_cell.length_b   1.000
_cell.length_c   1.000
_cell.angle_alpha   90.00
_cell.angle_beta   90.00
_cell.angle_gamma   90.00
#
_symmetry.space_group_name_H-M   'P 1'
#
loop_
_entity.id
_entity.type
_entity.pdbx_description
1 polymer ?
#
loop_
_entity_poly.entity_id
_entity_poly.type
_entity_poly.pdbx_seq_one_letter_code
_entity_poly.pdbx_strand_id
1 'polypeptide(L)' 'MKLIEVKTKKQRKEFLKVPKKLYKDDNTWVCPLDSQIENIFDPQKNSSFKEGDASRWILKDEKNNK' A
#
# COMPACT_ATOMS: atom_id res chain seq x y z
N MET A 1 -13.02 14.22 -2.30
CA MET A 1 -12.03 13.13 -2.14
C MET A 1 -11.52 13.10 -0.69
N LYS A 2 -11.05 11.95 -0.18
CA LYS A 2 -10.53 11.76 1.19
C LYS A 2 -9.23 10.97 1.20
N LEU A 3 -8.15 11.56 1.71
CA LEU A 3 -6.87 10.89 1.90
C LEU A 3 -6.83 10.19 3.27
N ILE A 4 -6.45 8.92 3.31
CA ILE A 4 -6.47 8.09 4.52
C ILE A 4 -5.11 7.46 4.74
N GLU A 5 -4.51 7.74 5.90
CA GLU A 5 -3.29 7.08 6.34
C GLU A 5 -3.56 5.62 6.73
N VAL A 6 -2.68 4.71 6.32
CA VAL A 6 -2.80 3.27 6.56
C VAL A 6 -2.21 2.91 7.92
N LYS A 7 -3.06 2.72 8.93
CA LYS A 7 -2.65 2.35 10.31
C LYS A 7 -3.10 0.93 10.68
N THR A 8 -4.29 0.55 10.23
CA THR A 8 -4.94 -0.71 10.62
C THR A 8 -4.62 -1.87 9.67
N LYS A 9 -4.78 -3.11 10.15
CA LYS A 9 -4.66 -4.31 9.31
C LYS A 9 -5.65 -4.29 8.12
N LYS A 10 -6.84 -3.71 8.31
CA LYS A 10 -7.84 -3.56 7.24
C LYS A 10 -7.36 -2.59 6.15
N GLN A 11 -6.80 -1.44 6.54
CA GLN A 11 -6.24 -0.48 5.59
C GLN A 11 -5.00 -1.03 4.86
N ARG A 12 -4.17 -1.85 5.53
CA ARG A 12 -3.03 -2.52 4.88
C ARG A 12 -3.49 -3.44 3.75
N LYS A 13 -4.44 -4.34 4.05
CA LYS A 13 -5.07 -5.21 3.03
C LYS A 13 -5.73 -4.41 1.91
N GLU A 14 -6.27 -3.24 2.24
CA GLU A 14 -6.88 -2.35 1.26
C GLU A 14 -5.85 -1.72 0.31
N PHE A 15 -4.74 -1.22 0.86
CA PHE A 15 -3.62 -0.68 0.10
C PHE A 15 -3.05 -1.73 -0.88
N LEU A 16 -2.81 -2.95 -0.40
CA LEU A 16 -2.29 -4.06 -1.23
C LEU A 16 -3.23 -4.47 -2.38
N LYS A 17 -4.53 -4.15 -2.30
CA LYS A 17 -5.50 -4.44 -3.36
C LYS A 17 -5.51 -3.39 -4.47
N VAL A 18 -5.00 -2.19 -4.23
CA VAL A 18 -4.99 -1.11 -5.23
C VAL A 18 -4.22 -1.50 -6.49
N PRO A 19 -2.95 -1.95 -6.44
CA PRO A 19 -2.23 -2.34 -7.65
C PRO A 19 -2.89 -3.55 -8.34
N LYS A 20 -3.45 -4.50 -7.57
CA LYS A 20 -4.20 -5.66 -8.12
C LYS A 20 -5.40 -5.24 -8.95
N LYS A 21 -6.08 -4.14 -8.58
CA LYS A 21 -7.17 -3.58 -9.37
C LYS A 21 -6.67 -2.77 -10.57
N LEU A 22 -5.60 -2.00 -10.39
CA LEU A 22 -5.06 -1.10 -11.40
C LEU A 22 -4.48 -1.88 -12.58
N TYR A 23 -3.75 -2.96 -12.29
CA TYR A 23 -3.06 -3.79 -13.28
C TYR A 23 -3.84 -5.06 -13.66
N LYS A 24 -5.14 -5.13 -13.35
CA LYS A 24 -5.95 -6.35 -13.58
C LYS A 24 -5.97 -6.81 -15.05
N ASP A 25 -5.81 -5.88 -15.99
CA ASP A 25 -5.85 -6.12 -17.44
C ASP A 25 -4.44 -6.07 -18.07
N ASP A 26 -3.38 -5.96 -17.25
CA ASP A 26 -1.99 -5.98 -17.71
C ASP A 26 -1.43 -7.41 -17.64
N ASN A 27 -1.35 -8.06 -18.80
CA ASN A 27 -0.85 -9.43 -18.93
C ASN A 27 0.66 -9.58 -18.62
N THR A 28 1.39 -8.47 -18.50
CA THR A 28 2.83 -8.48 -18.17
C THR A 28 3.10 -8.16 -16.71
N TRP A 29 2.08 -7.82 -15.93
CA TRP A 29 2.25 -7.45 -14.54
C TRP A 29 2.54 -8.66 -13.64
N VAL A 30 3.70 -8.63 -12.98
CA VAL A 30 4.06 -9.59 -11.94
C VAL A 30 3.72 -8.98 -10.57
N CYS A 31 2.67 -9.48 -9.93
CA CYS A 31 2.28 -9.03 -8.59
C CYS A 31 3.39 -9.33 -7.58
N PRO A 32 3.97 -8.31 -6.90
CA PRO A 32 4.91 -8.54 -5.82
C PRO A 32 4.26 -9.31 -4.68
N LEU A 33 5.07 -10.00 -3.88
CA LEU A 33 4.56 -10.64 -2.66
C LEU A 33 4.10 -9.56 -1.68
N ASP A 34 2.93 -9.76 -1.08
CA ASP A 34 2.38 -8.85 -0.06
C ASP A 34 3.40 -8.61 1.08
N SER A 35 4.20 -9.63 1.44
CA SER A 35 5.26 -9.52 2.45
C SER A 35 6.41 -8.61 2.04
N GLN A 36 6.80 -8.58 0.76
CA GLN A 36 7.83 -7.67 0.26
C GLN A 36 7.36 -6.23 0.40
N ILE A 37 6.10 -5.95 0.05
CA ILE A 37 5.51 -4.62 0.20
C ILE A 37 5.41 -4.22 1.67
N GLU A 38 4.93 -5.11 2.55
CA GLU A 38 4.84 -4.80 3.99
C GLU A 38 6.22 -4.55 4.62
N ASN A 39 7.25 -5.31 4.23
CA ASN A 39 8.60 -5.15 4.76
C ASN A 39 9.22 -3.78 4.41
N ILE A 40 8.79 -3.12 3.33
CA ILE A 40 9.24 -1.76 3.00
C ILE A 40 8.88 -0.79 4.14
N PHE A 41 7.72 -0.99 4.79
CA PHE A 41 7.20 -0.11 5.84
C PHE A 41 7.41 -0.65 7.25
N ASP A 42 8.30 -1.64 7.40
CA ASP A 42 8.70 -2.20 8.68
C ASP A 42 10.08 -1.64 9.06
N PRO A 43 10.18 -0.74 10.07
CA PRO A 43 11.45 -0.15 10.48
C PRO A 43 12.49 -1.18 10.95
N GLN A 44 12.06 -2.36 11.37
CA GLN A 44 12.99 -3.44 11.76
C GLN A 44 13.62 -4.13 10.54
N LYS A 45 12.99 -4.01 9.36
CA LYS A 45 13.42 -4.69 8.14
C LYS A 45 13.97 -3.75 7.08
N ASN A 46 13.60 -2.47 7.12
CA ASN A 46 14.08 -1.45 6.19
C ASN A 46 15.00 -0.45 6.91
N SER A 47 16.30 -0.55 6.65
CA SER A 47 17.31 0.35 7.24
C SER A 47 17.13 1.83 6.87
N SER A 48 16.38 2.14 5.80
CA SER A 48 16.10 3.53 5.40
C SER A 48 15.27 4.28 6.45
N PHE A 49 14.56 3.55 7.32
CA PHE A 49 13.83 4.12 8.45
C PHE A 49 14.73 4.56 9.61
N LYS A 50 16.05 4.34 9.53
CA LYS A 50 17.00 4.85 10.54
C LYS A 50 17.14 6.36 10.50
N GLU A 51 17.05 6.95 9.30
CA GLU A 51 17.27 8.39 9.06
C GLU A 51 16.02 9.08 8.47
N GLY A 52 14.91 8.36 8.32
CA GLY A 52 13.69 8.88 7.71
C GLY A 52 12.44 8.13 8.16
N ASP A 53 11.28 8.64 7.72
CA ASP A 53 9.98 8.03 7.96
C ASP A 53 9.21 7.94 6.64
N ALA A 54 8.38 6.90 6.51
CA ALA A 54 7.51 6.72 5.38
C ALA A 54 6.20 6.08 5.81
N SER A 55 5.10 6.62 5.29
CA SER A 55 3.76 6.14 5.58
C SER A 55 2.99 5.86 4.29
N ARG A 56 2.01 4.98 4.38
CA ARG A 56 1.15 4.58 3.24
C ARG A 56 -0.17 5.33 3.28
N TRP A 57 -0.67 5.68 2.11
CA TRP A 57 -1.91 6.44 1.97
C TRP A 57 -2.83 5.80 0.94
N ILE A 58 -4.14 5.86 1.21
CA ILE A 58 -5.20 5.50 0.28
C ILE A 58 -6.01 6.74 -0.01
N LEU A 59 -6.09 7.13 -1.27
CA LEU A 59 -7.00 8.17 -1.73
C LEU A 59 -8.36 7.55 -2.04
N LYS A 60 -9.42 8.12 -1.47
CA LYS A 60 -10.80 7.73 -1.77
C LYS A 60 -11.56 8.83 -2.49
N ASP A 61 -12.44 8.44 -3.40
CA ASP A 61 -13.41 9.34 -3.99
C ASP A 61 -14.47 9.79 -2.96
N GLU A 62 -15.39 10.66 -3.36
CA GLU A 62 -16.45 11.19 -2.49
C GLU A 62 -17.48 10.14 -2.06
N LYS A 63 -17.52 8.99 -2.75
CA LYS A 63 -18.37 7.84 -2.43
C LYS A 63 -17.63 6.79 -1.59
N ASN A 64 -16.43 7.10 -1.08
CA ASN A 64 -15.54 6.19 -0.34
C ASN A 64 -15.04 4.99 -1.16
N ASN A 65 -15.10 5.06 -2.49
CA ASN A 65 -14.45 4.09 -3.36
C ASN A 65 -12.95 4.38 -3.49
N LYS A 66 -12.24 3.36 -3.95
CA LYS A 66 -10.78 3.26 -4.07
C LYS A 66 -10.45 2.58 -5.37
#